data_AF-A0A7S2EFC2-F1
#
_entry.id   AF-A0A7S2EFC2-F1
#
_cell.length_a   1.000
_cell.length_b   1.000
_cell.length_c   1.000
_cell.angle_alpha   90.00
_cell.angle_beta   90.00
_cell.angle_gamma   90.00
#
_symmetry.space_group_name_H-M   'P 1'
#
loop_
_entity.id
_entity.type
_entity.pdbx_description
1 polymer ?
#
loop_
_entity_poly.entity_id
_entity_poly.type
_entity_poly.pdbx_seq_one_letter_code
_entity_poly.pdbx_strand_id
1 'polypeptide(L)'
;RGGLTVTISLRSPAMRLNLVDCHRTLFYERLNDYDLFIYSEDDIRVTPKTVASYLRHTSRIRSLVGPDRYSDYNVGIIRYEYNYPDDVVIDDKTRGAIANVTRVYWEHAARPLVPKAVDSIVHAKGTKHGEFEGRYVTMGNHHQGMFLATRDLLKAWRDRPGCEFDRIRQRPGLKNKPSQPSEGTQRVWMSSQMLHGSKHCAVVQLLPLDDFGSMNVMHLPNK
;
A
#
# COMPACT_ATOMS: atom_id res chain seq x y z
N ARG A 1 15.00 -11.77 24.47
CA ARG A 1 16.12 -10.91 24.00
C ARG A 1 15.87 -10.63 22.53
N GLY A 2 15.65 -9.37 22.15
CA GLY A 2 15.57 -8.98 20.74
C GLY A 2 16.96 -8.63 20.22
N GLY A 3 17.32 -9.11 19.03
CA GLY A 3 18.54 -8.70 18.32
C GLY A 3 18.15 -7.93 17.06
N LEU A 4 18.85 -6.84 16.77
CA LEU A 4 18.73 -6.15 15.49
C LEU A 4 19.71 -6.77 14.50
N THR A 5 19.20 -7.29 13.39
CA THR A 5 20.03 -7.74 12.27
C THR A 5 19.84 -6.79 11.11
N VAL A 6 20.93 -6.23 10.58
CA VAL A 6 20.90 -5.36 9.41
C VAL A 6 21.57 -6.09 8.26
N THR A 7 20.91 -6.18 7.11
CA THR A 7 21.45 -6.74 5.87
C THR A 7 21.46 -5.65 4.81
N ILE A 8 22.64 -5.38 4.23
CA ILE A 8 22.78 -4.44 3.12
C ILE A 8 22.96 -5.25 1.84
N SER A 9 22.08 -5.07 0.86
CA SER A 9 22.14 -5.74 -0.45
C SER A 9 22.39 -4.71 -1.55
N LEU A 10 23.54 -4.81 -2.22
CA LEU A 10 23.84 -4.00 -3.40
C LEU A 10 23.22 -4.65 -4.65
N ARG A 11 22.48 -3.87 -5.44
CA ARG A 11 21.87 -4.31 -6.70
C ARG A 11 22.41 -3.50 -7.88
N SER A 12 22.38 -4.07 -9.07
CA SER A 12 22.81 -3.39 -10.30
C SER A 12 22.01 -2.09 -10.51
N PRO A 13 22.64 -0.99 -10.98
CA PRO A 13 21.94 0.23 -11.38
C PRO A 13 20.80 0.01 -12.38
N ALA A 14 20.84 -1.08 -13.16
CA ALA A 14 19.74 -1.46 -14.06
C ALA A 14 18.41 -1.72 -13.32
N MET A 15 18.46 -2.06 -12.03
CA MET A 15 17.28 -2.33 -11.19
C MET A 15 16.56 -1.06 -10.73
N ARG A 16 17.06 0.14 -11.07
CA ARG A 16 16.57 1.42 -10.55
C ARG A 16 15.05 1.61 -10.69
N LEU A 17 14.44 1.12 -11.77
CA LEU A 17 12.98 1.19 -12.00
C LEU A 17 12.20 0.06 -11.32
N ASN A 18 12.86 -1.07 -11.04
CA ASN A 18 12.26 -2.33 -10.56
C ASN A 18 12.60 -2.62 -9.08
N LEU A 19 13.23 -1.68 -8.37
CA LEU A 19 13.71 -1.91 -7.00
C LEU A 19 12.57 -2.29 -6.05
N VAL A 20 11.41 -1.64 -6.18
CA VAL A 20 10.21 -1.96 -5.39
C VAL A 20 9.75 -3.40 -5.63
N ASP A 21 9.93 -3.93 -6.85
CA ASP A 21 9.60 -5.32 -7.16
C ASP A 21 10.53 -6.30 -6.44
N CYS A 22 11.81 -5.96 -6.25
CA CYS A 22 12.74 -6.77 -5.46
C CYS A 22 12.31 -6.89 -3.99
N HIS A 23 11.76 -5.82 -3.40
CA HIS A 23 11.31 -5.85 -2.01
C HIS A 23 10.16 -6.85 -1.82
N ARG A 24 9.25 -6.96 -2.80
CA ARG A 24 8.18 -7.98 -2.78
C ARG A 24 8.77 -9.38 -2.79
N THR A 25 9.69 -9.67 -3.72
CA THR A 25 10.34 -10.99 -3.81
C THR A 25 11.07 -11.37 -2.52
N LEU A 26 11.72 -10.42 -1.85
CA LEU A 26 12.39 -10.68 -0.57
C LEU A 26 11.42 -11.20 0.51
N PHE A 27 10.16 -10.76 0.53
CA PHE A 27 9.17 -11.28 1.47
C PHE A 27 8.88 -12.76 1.22
N TYR A 28 8.86 -13.17 -0.06
CA TYR A 28 8.64 -14.55 -0.46
C TYR A 28 9.86 -15.44 -0.22
N GLU A 29 11.08 -14.92 -0.37
CA GLU A 29 12.31 -15.63 0.02
C GLU A 29 12.37 -15.89 1.52
N ARG A 30 11.77 -15.00 2.32
CA ARG A 30 11.73 -15.04 3.79
C ARG A 30 10.40 -15.50 4.37
N LEU A 31 9.56 -16.13 3.54
CA LEU A 31 8.17 -16.42 3.88
C LEU A 31 8.01 -17.33 5.10
N ASN A 32 9.00 -18.18 5.39
CA ASN A 32 8.99 -19.09 6.53
C ASN A 32 9.70 -18.51 7.76
N ASP A 33 10.35 -17.36 7.66
CA ASP A 33 11.16 -16.76 8.73
C ASP A 33 10.33 -15.80 9.61
N TYR A 34 9.22 -15.27 9.09
CA TYR A 34 8.41 -14.23 9.75
C TYR A 34 6.89 -14.48 9.61
N ASP A 35 6.12 -13.96 10.56
CA ASP A 35 4.64 -14.03 10.53
C ASP A 35 3.99 -12.77 9.94
N LEU A 36 4.69 -11.64 9.96
CA LEU A 36 4.25 -10.34 9.46
C LEU A 36 5.36 -9.68 8.64
N PHE A 37 4.96 -9.16 7.48
CA PHE A 37 5.83 -8.45 6.56
C PHE A 37 5.32 -7.03 6.40
N ILE A 38 6.24 -6.06 6.44
CA ILE A 38 5.94 -4.64 6.37
C ILE A 38 6.84 -4.04 5.29
N TYR A 39 6.23 -3.57 4.21
CA TYR A 39 6.90 -2.70 3.24
C TYR A 39 6.61 -1.26 3.63
N SER A 40 7.64 -0.43 3.67
CA SER A 40 7.55 0.99 4.01
C SER A 40 8.64 1.75 3.26
N GLU A 41 8.29 2.92 2.75
CA GLU A 41 9.26 3.94 2.34
C GLU A 41 9.99 4.52 3.57
N ASP A 42 11.11 5.20 3.32
CA ASP A 42 12.08 5.65 4.33
C ASP A 42 11.58 6.81 5.19
N ASP A 43 10.52 7.46 4.76
CA ASP A 43 9.84 8.58 5.41
C ASP A 43 8.58 8.16 6.16
N ILE A 44 8.21 6.87 6.23
CA ILE A 44 6.98 6.45 6.89
C ILE A 44 7.25 5.84 8.27
N ARG A 45 6.65 6.43 9.31
CA ARG A 45 6.73 5.90 10.67
C ARG A 45 5.65 4.87 10.93
N VAL A 46 6.05 3.59 11.06
CA VAL A 46 5.17 2.52 11.54
C VAL A 46 5.16 2.46 13.07
N THR A 47 3.98 2.39 13.68
CA THR A 47 3.84 2.31 15.15
C THR A 47 3.36 0.92 15.59
N PRO A 48 3.63 0.51 16.85
CA PRO A 48 3.05 -0.72 17.40
C PRO A 48 1.51 -0.73 17.35
N LYS A 49 0.88 0.44 17.48
CA LYS A 49 -0.57 0.61 17.35
C LYS A 49 -1.04 0.27 15.93
N THR A 50 -0.36 0.76 14.90
CA THR A 50 -0.65 0.43 13.50
C THR A 50 -0.56 -1.07 13.25
N VAL A 51 0.48 -1.73 13.76
CA VAL A 51 0.68 -3.18 13.62
C VAL A 51 -0.44 -3.97 14.33
N ALA A 52 -0.75 -3.61 15.57
CA ALA A 52 -1.81 -4.27 16.35
C ALA A 52 -3.19 -4.13 15.67
N SER A 53 -3.51 -2.92 15.19
CA SER A 53 -4.72 -2.64 14.43
C SER A 53 -4.79 -3.45 13.14
N TYR A 54 -3.71 -3.48 12.36
CA TYR A 54 -3.63 -4.28 11.13
C TYR A 54 -3.93 -5.76 11.39
N LEU A 55 -3.26 -6.36 12.38
CA LEU A 55 -3.45 -7.78 12.73
C LEU A 55 -4.88 -8.06 13.22
N ARG A 56 -5.44 -7.17 14.06
CA ARG A 56 -6.81 -7.28 14.56
C ARG A 56 -7.83 -7.24 13.43
N HIS A 57 -7.70 -6.29 12.51
CA HIS A 57 -8.63 -6.16 11.38
C HIS A 57 -8.46 -7.29 10.37
N THR A 58 -7.23 -7.75 10.12
CA THR A 58 -6.97 -8.94 9.27
C THR A 58 -7.66 -10.19 9.85
N SER A 59 -7.53 -10.42 11.16
CA SER A 59 -8.21 -11.51 11.86
C SER A 59 -9.74 -11.35 11.79
N ARG A 60 -10.27 -10.14 12.02
CA ARG A 60 -11.71 -9.86 11.93
C ARG A 60 -12.26 -10.10 10.52
N ILE A 61 -11.54 -9.70 9.47
CA ILE A 61 -11.92 -9.97 8.08
C ILE A 61 -12.00 -11.49 7.87
N ARG A 62 -11.00 -12.26 8.31
CA ARG A 62 -11.01 -13.72 8.24
C ARG A 62 -12.23 -14.33 8.94
N SER A 63 -12.62 -13.81 10.10
CA SER A 63 -13.84 -14.25 10.79
C SER A 63 -15.14 -13.88 10.06
N LEU A 64 -15.16 -12.77 9.30
CA LEU A 64 -16.34 -12.30 8.59
C LEU A 64 -16.60 -13.06 7.28
N VAL A 65 -15.54 -13.34 6.50
CA VAL A 65 -15.68 -13.94 5.15
C VAL A 65 -15.19 -15.38 5.05
N GLY A 66 -14.56 -15.90 6.11
CA GLY A 66 -14.00 -17.25 6.16
C GLY A 66 -12.55 -17.33 5.65
N PRO A 67 -11.90 -18.49 5.89
CA PRO A 67 -10.48 -18.71 5.58
C PRO A 67 -10.16 -18.77 4.08
N ASP A 68 -11.15 -18.99 3.21
CA ASP A 68 -10.90 -19.10 1.77
C ASP A 68 -10.99 -17.75 1.05
N ARG A 69 -11.79 -16.81 1.60
CA ARG A 69 -12.07 -15.51 0.97
C ARG A 69 -11.29 -14.35 1.59
N TYR A 70 -10.72 -14.51 2.79
CA TYR A 70 -10.09 -13.37 3.47
C TYR A 70 -8.89 -12.80 2.70
N SER A 71 -8.21 -13.61 1.89
CA SER A 71 -7.12 -13.17 1.00
C SER A 71 -7.59 -12.33 -0.19
N ASP A 72 -8.90 -12.22 -0.43
CA ASP A 72 -9.47 -11.27 -1.38
C ASP A 72 -9.37 -9.82 -0.87
N TYR A 73 -9.01 -9.63 0.40
CA TYR A 73 -8.95 -8.33 1.04
C TYR A 73 -7.58 -8.09 1.69
N ASN A 74 -7.18 -6.82 1.77
CA ASN A 74 -6.05 -6.40 2.59
C ASN A 74 -6.43 -5.14 3.38
N VAL A 75 -6.01 -5.06 4.64
CA VAL A 75 -6.23 -3.85 5.43
C VAL A 75 -5.28 -2.76 4.92
N GLY A 76 -5.85 -1.62 4.51
CA GLY A 76 -5.10 -0.49 3.97
C GLY A 76 -4.50 0.40 5.05
N ILE A 77 -3.52 1.20 4.64
CA ILE A 77 -2.86 2.21 5.46
C ILE A 77 -3.24 3.60 4.94
N ILE A 78 -3.30 4.56 5.86
CA ILE A 78 -3.83 5.91 5.67
C ILE A 78 -2.64 6.87 5.85
N ARG A 79 -2.10 7.39 4.75
CA ARG A 79 -1.07 8.45 4.73
C ARG A 79 -1.60 9.78 5.27
N TYR A 80 -0.89 10.37 6.22
CA TYR A 80 -1.05 11.76 6.62
C TYR A 80 0.13 12.56 6.13
N GLU A 81 -0.14 13.70 5.49
CA GLU A 81 0.88 14.70 5.18
C GLU A 81 0.54 16.04 5.84
N TYR A 82 1.59 16.83 6.09
CA TYR A 82 1.42 18.23 6.45
C TYR A 82 0.79 18.98 5.27
N ASN A 83 -0.15 19.88 5.56
CA ASN A 83 -0.80 20.66 4.52
C ASN A 83 0.23 21.53 3.81
N TYR A 84 0.18 21.55 2.50
CA TYR A 84 0.93 22.50 1.69
C TYR A 84 0.12 23.80 1.54
N PRO A 85 0.76 24.97 1.44
CA PRO A 85 0.06 26.21 1.11
C PRO A 85 -0.72 26.06 -0.21
N ASP A 86 -1.96 26.56 -0.24
CA ASP A 86 -2.87 26.38 -1.40
C ASP A 86 -2.34 27.10 -2.68
N ASP A 87 -1.34 27.96 -2.54
CA ASP A 87 -0.65 28.71 -3.59
C ASP A 87 0.65 28.04 -4.10
N VAL A 88 1.00 26.87 -3.58
CA VAL A 88 2.23 26.16 -3.93
C VAL A 88 1.94 24.95 -4.81
N VAL A 89 2.53 24.94 -6.01
CA VAL A 89 2.55 23.74 -6.86
C VAL A 89 3.49 22.72 -6.24
N ILE A 90 2.98 21.53 -5.91
CA ILE A 90 3.75 20.48 -5.23
C ILE A 90 4.67 19.77 -6.23
N ASP A 91 5.97 19.98 -6.07
CA ASP A 91 7.04 19.28 -6.76
C ASP A 91 8.19 18.97 -5.79
N ASP A 92 9.25 18.31 -6.27
CA ASP A 92 10.38 17.92 -5.43
C ASP A 92 11.11 19.11 -4.76
N LYS A 93 10.93 20.34 -5.24
CA LYS A 93 11.54 21.57 -4.70
C LYS A 93 10.64 22.29 -3.70
N THR A 94 9.32 22.12 -3.80
CA THR A 94 8.34 22.80 -2.95
C THR A 94 7.78 21.92 -1.82
N ARG A 95 8.15 20.63 -1.79
CA ARG A 95 7.79 19.65 -0.74
C ARG A 95 8.19 20.02 0.70
N GLY A 96 9.04 21.04 0.89
CA GLY A 96 9.39 21.58 2.22
C GLY A 96 8.44 22.66 2.75
N ALA A 97 7.49 23.14 1.95
CA ALA A 97 6.55 24.18 2.37
C ALA A 97 5.43 23.57 3.23
N ILE A 98 5.50 23.72 4.55
CA ILE A 98 4.47 23.23 5.47
C ILE A 98 3.58 24.38 5.97
N ALA A 99 2.26 24.17 5.98
CA ALA A 99 1.29 24.98 6.70
C ALA A 99 0.94 24.32 8.03
N ASN A 100 0.54 25.10 9.04
CA ASN A 100 0.14 24.64 10.39
C ASN A 100 -1.20 23.88 10.42
N VAL A 101 -1.55 23.17 9.36
CA VAL A 101 -2.78 22.38 9.26
C VAL A 101 -2.41 20.96 8.86
N THR A 102 -2.97 19.98 9.54
CA THR A 102 -2.79 18.56 9.20
C THR A 102 -3.97 18.12 8.34
N ARG A 103 -3.72 17.57 7.14
CA ARG A 103 -4.79 17.02 6.28
C ARG A 103 -4.50 15.55 5.98
N VAL A 104 -5.57 14.80 5.76
CA VAL A 104 -5.47 13.46 5.17
C VAL A 104 -5.08 13.67 3.71
N TYR A 105 -3.84 13.36 3.34
CA TYR A 105 -3.37 13.55 1.97
C TYR A 105 -3.50 12.26 1.18
N TRP A 106 -4.36 12.30 0.17
CA TRP A 106 -4.53 11.21 -0.79
C TRP A 106 -3.75 11.46 -2.08
N GLU A 107 -2.75 10.60 -2.28
CA GLU A 107 -1.77 10.60 -3.37
C GLU A 107 -2.40 11.09 -4.69
N HIS A 108 -1.92 12.27 -5.12
CA HIS A 108 -2.20 12.88 -6.42
C HIS A 108 -3.68 13.19 -6.73
N ALA A 109 -4.54 13.39 -5.73
CA ALA A 109 -5.80 14.07 -5.96
C ALA A 109 -5.54 15.56 -6.22
N ALA A 110 -5.92 16.06 -7.40
CA ALA A 110 -5.70 17.45 -7.80
C ALA A 110 -6.38 18.50 -6.89
N ARG A 111 -7.22 18.07 -5.92
CA ARG A 111 -7.90 18.92 -4.92
C ARG A 111 -8.19 18.13 -3.63
N PRO A 112 -8.11 18.74 -2.44
CA PRO A 112 -8.18 18.05 -1.14
C PRO A 112 -9.59 17.65 -0.68
N LEU A 113 -10.60 17.74 -1.54
CA LEU A 113 -11.97 17.36 -1.24
C LEU A 113 -12.50 16.57 -2.43
N VAL A 114 -12.52 15.24 -2.32
CA VAL A 114 -13.16 14.41 -3.32
C VAL A 114 -14.50 13.95 -2.74
N PRO A 115 -15.63 14.57 -3.11
CA PRO A 115 -16.88 13.82 -3.17
C PRO A 115 -16.58 12.55 -3.99
N LYS A 116 -16.73 11.36 -3.39
CA LYS A 116 -16.34 10.02 -3.92
C LYS A 116 -14.88 9.59 -3.74
N ALA A 117 -14.10 10.18 -2.81
CA ALA A 117 -12.78 9.59 -2.44
C ALA A 117 -12.96 8.22 -1.79
N VAL A 118 -14.02 8.11 -0.99
CA VAL A 118 -14.42 6.95 -0.24
C VAL A 118 -15.59 6.33 -0.98
N ASP A 119 -15.40 5.12 -1.51
CA ASP A 119 -16.49 4.36 -2.10
C ASP A 119 -16.98 3.33 -1.08
N SER A 120 -18.29 3.07 -1.10
CA SER A 120 -18.81 1.84 -0.49
C SER A 120 -18.09 0.66 -1.12
N ILE A 121 -17.79 -0.39 -0.35
CA ILE A 121 -17.10 -1.58 -0.87
C ILE A 121 -18.02 -2.29 -1.86
N VAL A 122 -17.82 -2.01 -3.15
CA VAL A 122 -18.53 -2.65 -4.26
C VAL A 122 -17.57 -3.66 -4.90
N HIS A 123 -18.01 -4.90 -5.11
CA HIS A 123 -17.25 -5.87 -5.90
C HIS A 123 -16.92 -5.30 -7.29
N ALA A 124 -15.87 -5.83 -7.93
CA ALA A 124 -15.53 -5.60 -9.34
C ALA A 124 -16.68 -5.88 -10.35
N LYS A 125 -17.83 -6.39 -9.88
CA LYS A 125 -19.07 -6.67 -10.63
C LYS A 125 -20.33 -5.97 -10.08
N GLY A 126 -20.23 -5.01 -9.17
CA GLY A 126 -21.40 -4.26 -8.68
C GLY A 126 -22.16 -4.89 -7.51
N THR A 127 -21.76 -6.06 -7.00
CA THR A 127 -22.35 -6.68 -5.82
C THR A 127 -21.84 -6.01 -4.54
N LYS A 128 -22.76 -5.61 -3.63
CA LYS A 128 -22.41 -5.05 -2.32
C LYS A 128 -21.76 -6.12 -1.44
N HIS A 129 -20.62 -5.81 -0.81
CA HIS A 129 -20.07 -6.65 0.26
C HIS A 129 -20.81 -6.35 1.57
N GLY A 130 -21.98 -6.95 1.75
CA GLY A 130 -22.80 -6.73 2.95
C GLY A 130 -22.06 -7.05 4.25
N GLU A 131 -21.04 -7.92 4.22
CA GLU A 131 -20.26 -8.30 5.41
C GLU A 131 -19.44 -7.13 5.99
N PHE A 132 -19.18 -6.09 5.19
CA PHE A 132 -18.35 -4.94 5.58
C PHE A 132 -19.11 -3.62 5.69
N GLU A 133 -20.41 -3.61 5.38
CA GLU A 133 -21.25 -2.41 5.40
C GLU A 133 -21.22 -1.72 6.76
N GLY A 134 -21.02 -0.40 6.75
CA GLY A 134 -20.92 0.44 7.95
C GLY A 134 -19.68 0.22 8.81
N ARG A 135 -18.74 -0.66 8.41
CA ARG A 135 -17.54 -0.99 9.20
C ARG A 135 -16.24 -0.72 8.46
N TYR A 136 -16.24 -0.91 7.15
CA TYR A 136 -15.08 -0.67 6.31
C TYR A 136 -15.47 0.14 5.07
N VAL A 137 -14.47 0.80 4.51
CA VAL A 137 -14.56 1.48 3.22
C VAL A 137 -13.40 1.06 2.32
N THR A 138 -13.55 1.26 1.02
CA THR A 138 -12.45 1.14 0.05
C THR A 138 -12.16 2.49 -0.57
N MET A 139 -11.00 2.60 -1.20
CA MET A 139 -10.54 3.82 -1.86
C MET A 139 -10.26 3.53 -3.32
N GLY A 140 -10.56 4.49 -4.20
CA GLY A 140 -10.20 4.39 -5.62
C GLY A 140 -8.67 4.48 -5.85
N ASN A 141 -7.97 5.22 -4.99
CA ASN A 141 -6.51 5.32 -4.98
C ASN A 141 -5.96 4.68 -3.70
N HIS A 142 -5.18 3.61 -3.84
CA HIS A 142 -4.55 2.92 -2.74
C HIS A 142 -3.22 3.57 -2.37
N HIS A 143 -2.87 3.59 -1.07
CA HIS A 143 -1.56 4.04 -0.59
C HIS A 143 -0.42 3.29 -1.29
N GLN A 144 0.61 3.99 -1.77
CA GLN A 144 1.67 3.45 -2.63
C GLN A 144 2.96 3.12 -1.88
N GLY A 145 3.34 3.95 -0.91
CA GLY A 145 4.60 3.78 -0.16
C GLY A 145 4.60 2.76 0.98
N MET A 146 3.49 2.07 1.25
CA MET A 146 3.40 1.16 2.40
C MET A 146 2.33 0.08 2.23
N PHE A 147 2.64 -1.14 2.66
CA PHE A 147 1.65 -2.18 2.89
C PHE A 147 2.13 -3.15 3.98
N LEU A 148 1.17 -3.82 4.61
CA LEU A 148 1.44 -4.97 5.47
C LEU A 148 0.81 -6.21 4.86
N ALA A 149 1.42 -7.36 5.15
CA ALA A 149 0.89 -8.67 4.78
C ALA A 149 1.28 -9.70 5.85
N THR A 150 0.34 -10.54 6.25
CA THR A 150 0.68 -11.73 7.04
C THR A 150 1.29 -12.79 6.13
N ARG A 151 2.02 -13.75 6.73
CA ARG A 151 2.52 -14.92 5.99
C ARG A 151 1.42 -15.64 5.20
N ASP A 152 0.25 -15.81 5.81
CA ASP A 152 -0.85 -16.54 5.17
C ASP A 152 -1.41 -15.77 3.96
N LEU A 153 -1.50 -14.43 4.04
CA LEU A 153 -1.89 -13.59 2.91
C LEU A 153 -0.89 -13.71 1.75
N LEU A 154 0.42 -13.61 2.03
CA LEU A 154 1.44 -13.76 1.01
C LEU A 154 1.38 -15.13 0.33
N LYS A 155 1.24 -16.22 1.11
CA LYS A 155 1.05 -17.58 0.57
C LYS A 155 -0.17 -17.64 -0.34
N ALA A 156 -1.32 -17.15 0.12
CA ALA A 156 -2.55 -17.14 -0.66
C ALA A 156 -2.39 -16.34 -1.97
N TRP A 157 -1.71 -15.19 -1.94
CA TRP A 157 -1.49 -14.37 -3.13
C TRP A 157 -0.52 -15.01 -4.12
N ARG A 158 0.53 -15.71 -3.67
CA ARG A 158 1.43 -16.45 -4.56
C ARG A 158 0.70 -17.55 -5.33
N ASP A 159 -0.22 -18.23 -4.66
CA ASP A 159 -0.91 -19.39 -5.22
C ASP A 159 -2.21 -18.98 -5.96
N ARG A 160 -2.56 -17.68 -5.96
CA ARG A 160 -3.77 -17.13 -6.59
C ARG A 160 -3.61 -17.06 -8.12
N PRO A 161 -4.55 -17.60 -8.92
CA PRO A 161 -4.50 -17.52 -10.37
C PRO A 161 -4.43 -16.07 -10.88
N GLY A 162 -3.44 -15.78 -11.73
CA GLY A 162 -3.24 -14.45 -12.32
C GLY A 162 -2.62 -13.41 -11.39
N CYS A 163 -2.32 -13.77 -10.14
CA CYS A 163 -1.60 -12.90 -9.21
C CYS A 163 -0.09 -13.17 -9.32
N GLU A 164 0.67 -12.15 -9.71
CA GLU A 164 2.13 -12.21 -9.81
C GLU A 164 2.78 -11.27 -8.78
N PHE A 165 2.25 -11.27 -7.55
CA PHE A 165 2.72 -10.36 -6.51
C PHE A 165 4.15 -10.67 -6.03
N ASP A 166 4.63 -11.89 -6.23
CA ASP A 166 5.98 -12.36 -5.91
C ASP A 166 7.02 -12.14 -7.02
N ARG A 167 6.56 -11.85 -8.24
CA ARG A 167 7.43 -11.79 -9.42
C ARG A 167 7.97 -10.38 -9.69
N ILE A 168 9.27 -10.34 -9.94
CA ILE A 168 9.94 -9.16 -10.51
C ILE A 168 9.58 -9.07 -11.99
N ARG A 169 8.98 -7.95 -12.40
CA ARG A 169 8.70 -7.68 -13.81
C ARG A 169 9.81 -6.79 -14.37
N GLN A 170 10.36 -7.15 -15.53
CA GLN A 170 11.25 -6.25 -16.24
C GLN A 170 10.41 -5.12 -16.82
N ARG A 171 10.60 -3.91 -16.31
CA ARG A 171 9.94 -2.71 -16.82
C ARG A 171 10.99 -1.84 -17.49
N PRO A 172 11.17 -1.95 -18.82
CA PRO A 172 12.04 -1.04 -19.54
C PRO A 172 11.49 0.38 -19.39
N GLY A 173 12.39 1.36 -19.46
CA GLY A 173 11.98 2.75 -19.55
C GLY A 173 11.15 2.99 -20.81
N LEU A 174 10.18 3.91 -20.76
CA LEU A 174 9.44 4.33 -21.96
C LEU A 174 10.42 4.85 -23.02
N LYS A 175 10.20 4.50 -24.29
CA LYS A 175 11.08 4.84 -25.42
C LYS A 175 11.48 6.33 -25.46
N ASN A 176 10.54 7.22 -25.14
CA ASN A 176 10.76 8.67 -25.15
C ASN A 176 10.93 9.28 -23.74
N LYS A 177 10.84 8.47 -22.68
CA LYS A 177 11.03 8.87 -21.28
C LYS A 177 11.68 7.72 -20.49
N PRO A 178 12.98 7.44 -20.67
CA PRO A 178 13.64 6.28 -20.05
C PRO A 178 13.61 6.27 -18.51
N SER A 179 13.37 7.42 -17.89
CA SER A 179 13.20 7.56 -16.43
C SER A 179 11.84 7.07 -15.91
N GLN A 180 10.86 6.87 -16.80
CA GLN A 180 9.51 6.40 -16.49
C GLN A 180 9.36 4.93 -16.91
N PRO A 181 8.82 4.05 -16.05
CA PRO A 181 8.60 2.66 -16.41
C PRO A 181 7.52 2.53 -17.51
N SER A 182 7.61 1.47 -18.31
CA SER A 182 6.61 1.16 -19.35
C SER A 182 5.21 0.86 -18.82
N GLU A 183 5.11 0.47 -17.54
CA GLU A 183 3.88 0.22 -16.81
C GLU A 183 3.97 0.78 -15.38
N GLY A 184 2.85 1.32 -14.88
CA GLY A 184 2.80 2.13 -13.67
C GLY A 184 3.12 3.60 -13.93
N THR A 185 2.51 4.50 -13.17
CA THR A 185 2.68 5.96 -13.32
C THR A 185 3.96 6.47 -12.66
N GLN A 186 4.41 5.84 -11.56
CA GLN A 186 5.73 6.05 -10.93
C GLN A 186 6.19 4.78 -10.17
N ARG A 187 7.47 4.71 -9.80
CA ARG A 187 8.10 3.55 -9.14
C ARG A 187 7.35 3.08 -7.89
N VAL A 188 6.86 4.02 -7.11
CA VAL A 188 6.21 3.79 -5.81
C VAL A 188 4.84 3.12 -5.95
N TRP A 189 4.21 3.18 -7.12
CA TRP A 189 2.83 2.75 -7.32
C TRP A 189 2.69 1.24 -7.51
N MET A 190 3.80 0.53 -7.68
CA MET A 190 3.73 -0.82 -8.23
C MET A 190 3.23 -1.87 -7.27
N SER A 191 3.61 -1.81 -6.00
CA SER A 191 3.10 -2.77 -5.01
C SER A 191 1.57 -2.70 -4.96
N SER A 192 1.03 -1.48 -4.89
CA SER A 192 -0.40 -1.25 -4.82
C SER A 192 -1.09 -1.59 -6.14
N GLN A 193 -0.48 -1.29 -7.29
CA GLN A 193 -1.01 -1.66 -8.60
C GLN A 193 -1.05 -3.19 -8.80
N MET A 194 0.01 -3.89 -8.44
CA MET A 194 0.09 -5.35 -8.56
C MET A 194 -0.86 -6.05 -7.59
N LEU A 195 -1.05 -5.50 -6.39
CA LEU A 195 -1.92 -6.08 -5.38
C LEU A 195 -3.41 -5.78 -5.66
N HIS A 196 -3.74 -4.53 -5.92
CA HIS A 196 -5.14 -4.07 -5.98
C HIS A 196 -5.69 -3.92 -7.41
N GLY A 197 -4.82 -3.84 -8.42
CA GLY A 197 -5.23 -3.71 -9.80
C GLY A 197 -6.04 -4.92 -10.29
N SER A 198 -7.16 -4.65 -10.98
CA SER A 198 -8.08 -5.68 -11.48
C SER A 198 -7.47 -6.64 -12.50
N LYS A 199 -6.39 -6.22 -13.18
CA LYS A 199 -5.62 -7.05 -14.13
C LYS A 199 -4.51 -7.87 -13.46
N HIS A 200 -4.36 -7.76 -12.15
CA HIS A 200 -3.33 -8.44 -11.36
C HIS A 200 -4.01 -9.26 -10.26
N CYS A 201 -3.66 -9.05 -8.99
CA CYS A 201 -4.19 -9.84 -7.88
C CYS A 201 -5.63 -9.47 -7.49
N ALA A 202 -6.12 -8.30 -7.90
CA ALA A 202 -7.48 -7.81 -7.64
C ALA A 202 -7.90 -7.91 -6.15
N VAL A 203 -6.96 -7.65 -5.23
CA VAL A 203 -7.22 -7.62 -3.79
C VAL A 203 -7.90 -6.30 -3.44
N VAL A 204 -9.00 -6.34 -2.71
CA VAL A 204 -9.72 -5.14 -2.28
C VAL A 204 -9.08 -4.57 -1.03
N GLN A 205 -8.74 -3.28 -1.07
CA GLN A 205 -8.26 -2.60 0.13
C GLN A 205 -9.43 -2.26 1.06
N LEU A 206 -9.30 -2.58 2.35
CA LEU A 206 -10.29 -2.28 3.37
C LEU A 206 -9.70 -1.31 4.41
N LEU A 207 -10.36 -0.18 4.61
CA LEU A 207 -10.04 0.78 5.67
C LEU A 207 -11.09 0.68 6.78
N PRO A 208 -10.71 0.36 8.03
CA PRO A 208 -11.65 0.27 9.13
C PRO A 208 -12.14 1.66 9.55
N LEU A 209 -13.46 1.85 9.61
CA LEU A 209 -14.05 3.12 10.03
C LEU A 209 -13.91 3.34 11.54
N ASP A 210 -14.07 2.28 12.32
CA ASP A 210 -13.99 2.30 13.80
C ASP A 210 -12.56 2.47 14.33
N ASP A 211 -11.55 2.22 13.50
CA ASP A 211 -10.13 2.32 13.87
C ASP A 211 -9.30 3.11 12.86
N PHE A 212 -9.96 3.98 12.09
CA PHE A 212 -9.35 4.75 11.01
C PHE A 212 -8.08 5.46 11.50
N GLY A 213 -8.17 6.14 12.65
CA GLY A 213 -7.07 6.89 13.26
C GLY A 213 -5.84 6.05 13.62
N SER A 214 -5.98 4.74 13.80
CA SER A 214 -4.88 3.83 14.13
C SER A 214 -4.17 3.29 12.87
N MET A 215 -4.86 3.33 11.73
CA MET A 215 -4.27 3.01 10.43
C MET A 215 -3.54 4.20 9.81
N ASN A 216 -3.55 5.36 10.49
CA ASN A 216 -2.83 6.55 10.10
C ASN A 216 -1.32 6.35 10.27
N VAL A 217 -0.57 6.64 9.22
CA VAL A 217 0.89 6.73 9.27
C VAL A 217 1.34 8.13 8.90
N MET A 218 2.31 8.63 9.65
CA MET A 218 2.88 9.94 9.40
C MET A 218 4.03 9.80 8.43
N HIS A 219 3.97 10.59 7.36
CA HIS A 219 5.13 10.89 6.56
C HIS A 219 6.02 11.88 7.32
N LEU A 220 7.28 11.52 7.52
CA LEU A 220 8.28 12.43 8.03
C LEU A 220 8.51 13.50 6.96
N PRO A 221 8.58 14.79 7.33
CA PRO A 221 8.96 15.81 6.36
C PRO A 221 10.32 15.43 5.75
N ASN A 222 10.41 15.50 4.42
CA ASN A 222 11.65 15.25 3.71
C ASN A 222 12.77 16.10 4.34
N LYS A 223 13.89 15.45 4.63
CA LYS A 223 15.13 16.12 5.05
C LYS A 223 15.61 17.11 4.00
#